data_AF-A0A3L7P9D1-F1
#
_entry.id   AF-A0A3L7P9D1-F1
#
_cell.length_a   1.000
_cell.length_b   1.000
_cell.length_c   1.000
_cell.angle_alpha   90.00
_cell.angle_beta   90.00
_cell.angle_gamma   90.00
#
_symmetry.space_group_name_H-M   'P 1'
#
loop_
_entity.id
_entity.type
_entity.pdbx_description
1 polymer ?
#
loop_
_entity_poly.entity_id
_entity_poly.type
_entity_poly.pdbx_seq_one_letter_code
_entity_poly.pdbx_strand_id
1 'polypeptide(L)'
;MAGEGGAADATRLVRGEAVNGLHHAPRAKRVIYLFMAGGPSQFELYEPKAELQKYHGQPIPESFVKGRRFAFMDTFSKERPKLLGTQRKFSPVGDA
;
A
#
# COMPACT_ATOMS: atom_id res chain seq x y z
N MET A 1 23.61 14.85 -39.91
CA MET A 1 22.31 15.56 -39.93
C MET A 1 21.41 14.89 -38.92
N ALA A 2 20.89 15.69 -37.99
CA ALA A 2 20.02 15.28 -36.91
C ALA A 2 18.63 14.88 -37.40
N GLY A 3 17.91 14.09 -36.60
CA GLY A 3 16.49 13.78 -36.86
C GLY A 3 15.92 12.75 -35.89
N GLU A 4 15.56 13.21 -34.69
CA GLU A 4 14.34 12.87 -33.92
C GLU A 4 13.96 11.37 -33.77
N GLY A 5 14.03 10.74 -32.60
CA GLY A 5 13.28 11.10 -31.39
C GLY A 5 11.81 10.68 -31.53
N GLY A 6 11.42 9.51 -31.00
CA GLY A 6 10.05 9.02 -31.16
C GLY A 6 9.66 7.98 -30.12
N ALA A 7 9.12 8.47 -28.99
CA ALA A 7 8.58 7.72 -27.86
C ALA A 7 7.38 6.85 -28.27
N ALA A 8 7.61 5.72 -28.90
CA ALA A 8 6.58 4.76 -29.28
C ALA A 8 6.34 3.74 -28.16
N ASP A 9 5.81 4.17 -27.01
CA ASP A 9 5.21 3.18 -26.08
C ASP A 9 4.23 3.79 -25.07
N ALA A 10 4.45 5.03 -24.61
CA ALA A 10 3.63 5.60 -23.54
C ALA A 10 2.24 6.11 -24.00
N THR A 11 2.02 6.30 -25.30
CA THR A 11 0.80 6.96 -25.81
C THR A 11 -0.35 6.01 -26.09
N ARG A 12 -0.12 4.69 -26.15
CA ARG A 12 -1.16 3.72 -26.51
C ARG A 12 -2.22 3.55 -25.42
N LEU A 13 -1.88 3.82 -24.16
CA LEU A 13 -2.82 3.74 -23.04
C LEU A 13 -3.82 4.91 -23.00
N VAL A 14 -3.58 5.99 -23.73
CA VAL A 14 -4.39 7.23 -23.63
C VAL A 14 -5.57 7.24 -24.59
N ARG A 15 -5.54 6.44 -25.66
CA ARG A 15 -6.70 6.20 -26.53
C ARG A 15 -7.23 4.82 -26.23
N GLY A 16 -8.48 4.74 -25.80
CA GLY A 16 -9.23 3.50 -25.59
C GLY A 16 -9.44 2.69 -26.88
N GLU A 17 -8.36 2.32 -27.55
CA GLU A 17 -8.37 1.21 -28.48
C GLU A 17 -8.57 -0.04 -27.63
N ALA A 18 -9.72 -0.67 -27.81
CA ALA A 18 -10.07 -1.91 -27.17
C ALA A 18 -8.90 -2.89 -27.32
N VAL A 19 -8.40 -3.38 -26.18
CA VAL A 19 -7.66 -4.64 -26.12
C VAL A 19 -8.49 -5.66 -26.91
N ASN A 20 -8.00 -6.00 -28.10
CA ASN A 20 -8.66 -6.87 -29.04
C ASN A 20 -8.72 -8.25 -28.38
N GLY A 21 -9.86 -8.57 -27.74
CA GLY A 21 -9.98 -9.74 -26.88
C GLY A 21 -11.09 -9.69 -25.81
N LEU A 22 -11.73 -8.54 -25.58
CA LEU A 22 -12.91 -8.49 -24.71
C LEU A 22 -14.18 -8.74 -25.53
N HIS A 23 -14.95 -9.77 -25.17
CA HIS A 23 -16.24 -10.07 -25.80
C HIS A 23 -17.25 -8.90 -25.72
N HIS A 24 -17.03 -7.95 -24.80
CA HIS A 24 -17.84 -6.74 -24.65
C HIS A 24 -16.97 -5.51 -24.40
N ALA A 25 -17.43 -4.36 -24.91
CA ALA A 25 -16.79 -3.07 -24.63
C ALA A 25 -16.88 -2.73 -23.13
N PRO A 26 -15.77 -2.29 -22.49
CA PRO A 26 -15.79 -1.86 -21.09
C PRO A 26 -16.73 -0.67 -20.90
N ARG A 27 -17.60 -0.73 -19.89
CA ARG A 27 -18.70 0.22 -19.68
C ARG A 27 -18.87 0.65 -18.21
N ALA A 28 -17.82 1.18 -17.60
CA ALA A 28 -17.95 1.80 -16.28
C ALA A 28 -18.63 3.17 -16.40
N LYS A 29 -19.84 3.31 -15.84
CA LYS A 29 -20.60 4.59 -15.87
C LYS A 29 -20.24 5.54 -14.74
N ARG A 30 -19.82 5.01 -13.58
CA ARG A 30 -19.47 5.77 -12.37
C ARG A 30 -18.41 5.00 -11.58
N VAL A 31 -17.42 5.72 -11.06
CA VAL A 31 -16.43 5.19 -10.13
C VAL A 31 -16.59 5.95 -8.82
N ILE A 32 -16.90 5.24 -7.74
CA ILE A 32 -17.01 5.82 -6.40
C ILE A 32 -15.71 5.47 -5.67
N TYR A 33 -14.89 6.48 -5.38
CA TYR A 33 -13.67 6.33 -4.58
C TYR A 33 -13.89 6.93 -3.20
N LEU A 34 -13.84 6.10 -2.16
CA LEU A 34 -14.00 6.51 -0.76
C LEU A 34 -12.63 6.51 -0.08
N PHE A 35 -12.16 7.69 0.35
CA PHE A 35 -11.00 7.82 1.22
C PHE A 35 -11.47 7.88 2.67
N MET A 36 -11.38 6.75 3.38
CA MET A 36 -11.75 6.66 4.79
C MET A 36 -10.58 7.13 5.66
N ALA A 37 -10.63 8.38 6.12
CA ALA A 37 -9.68 8.87 7.11
C ALA A 37 -9.86 8.08 8.43
N GLY A 38 -8.81 7.36 8.83
CA GLY A 38 -8.82 6.51 10.04
C GLY A 38 -9.22 5.06 9.80
N GLY A 39 -9.53 4.66 8.56
CA GLY A 39 -9.70 3.24 8.21
C GLY A 39 -8.34 2.53 8.07
N PRO A 40 -8.27 1.22 8.34
CA PRO A 40 -7.06 0.44 8.08
C PRO A 40 -6.77 0.44 6.57
N SER A 41 -5.52 0.71 6.20
CA SER A 41 -5.10 0.71 4.79
C SER A 41 -5.20 -0.70 4.19
N GLN A 42 -5.16 -0.82 2.85
CA GLN A 42 -5.09 -2.12 2.18
C GLN A 42 -3.92 -2.98 2.70
N PHE A 43 -2.77 -2.36 2.96
CA PHE A 43 -1.59 -3.03 3.53
C PHE A 43 -1.79 -3.45 4.99
N GLU A 44 -2.68 -2.79 5.74
CA GLU A 44 -3.05 -3.24 7.09
C GLU A 44 -4.03 -4.41 7.06
N LEU A 45 -4.84 -4.53 6.00
CA LEU A 45 -5.93 -5.50 5.93
C LEU A 45 -5.54 -6.84 5.31
N TYR A 46 -4.66 -6.84 4.30
CA TYR A 46 -4.46 -8.01 3.43
C TYR A 46 -3.04 -8.59 3.47
N GLU A 47 -2.12 -7.99 4.23
CA GLU A 47 -0.72 -8.41 4.25
C GLU A 47 -0.33 -8.98 5.63
N PRO A 48 0.14 -10.25 5.68
CA PRO A 48 0.60 -10.86 6.91
C PRO A 48 2.01 -10.37 7.28
N LYS A 49 2.11 -9.45 8.24
CA LYS A 49 3.38 -8.86 8.70
C LYS A 49 4.20 -9.81 9.58
N ALA A 50 4.84 -10.82 8.97
CA ALA A 50 5.58 -11.86 9.68
C ALA A 50 6.70 -11.31 10.58
N GLU A 51 7.44 -10.30 10.12
CA GLU A 51 8.50 -9.69 10.94
C GLU A 51 7.92 -8.91 12.12
N LEU A 52 6.87 -8.10 11.89
CA LEU A 52 6.23 -7.33 12.96
C LEU A 52 5.62 -8.24 14.02
N GLN A 53 5.17 -9.44 13.64
CA GLN A 53 4.71 -10.45 14.59
C GLN A 53 5.83 -11.00 15.48
N LYS A 54 7.04 -11.21 14.94
CA LYS A 54 8.19 -11.66 15.73
C LYS A 54 8.56 -10.66 16.83
N TYR A 55 8.41 -9.37 16.55
CA TYR A 55 8.71 -8.29 17.48
C TYR A 55 7.50 -7.80 18.28
N HIS A 56 6.36 -8.50 18.22
CA HIS A 56 5.15 -8.12 18.95
C HIS A 56 5.43 -7.93 20.45
N GLY A 57 5.04 -6.78 21.00
CA GLY A 57 5.23 -6.43 22.41
C GLY A 57 6.65 -5.98 22.79
N GLN A 58 7.61 -6.01 21.85
CA GLN A 58 8.98 -5.53 22.07
C GLN A 58 9.06 -4.02 21.83
N PRO A 59 9.96 -3.30 22.51
CA PRO A 59 10.17 -1.87 22.26
C PRO A 59 10.64 -1.64 20.81
N ILE A 60 10.21 -0.52 20.24
CA ILE A 60 10.66 -0.12 18.91
C ILE A 60 12.21 0.01 18.86
N PRO A 61 12.88 -0.52 17.81
CA PRO A 61 14.32 -0.37 17.68
C PRO A 61 14.73 1.09 17.49
N GLU A 62 15.88 1.45 18.06
CA GLU A 62 16.40 2.84 18.05
C GLU A 62 16.58 3.38 16.63
N SER A 63 16.92 2.51 15.68
CA SER A 63 17.11 2.86 14.26
C SER A 63 15.88 3.52 13.64
N PHE A 64 14.68 3.27 14.16
CA PHE A 64 13.43 3.84 13.62
C PHE A 64 13.03 5.17 14.27
N VAL A 65 13.59 5.48 15.45
CA VAL A 65 13.26 6.67 16.25
C VAL A 65 14.33 7.75 16.16
N LYS A 66 15.61 7.35 16.03
CA LYS A 66 16.74 8.28 16.03
C LYS A 66 16.59 9.37 14.96
N GLY A 67 16.55 10.63 15.40
CA GLY A 67 16.48 11.81 14.54
C GLY A 67 15.09 12.10 13.95
N ARG A 68 14.04 11.37 14.36
CA ARG A 68 12.68 11.55 13.84
C ARG A 68 11.79 12.20 14.91
N ARG A 69 11.06 13.25 14.53
CA ARG A 69 10.06 13.90 15.39
C ARG A 69 8.68 13.44 14.98
N PHE A 70 8.02 12.66 15.84
CA PHE A 70 6.65 12.23 15.63
C PHE A 70 5.69 13.33 16.11
N ALA A 71 4.77 13.75 15.23
CA ALA A 71 3.80 14.78 15.56
C ALA A 71 2.84 14.26 16.63
N PHE A 72 2.56 15.08 17.65
CA PHE A 72 1.59 14.79 18.73
C PHE A 72 1.92 13.61 19.65
N MET A 73 3.13 13.03 19.59
CA MET A 73 3.54 11.93 20.45
C MET A 73 4.78 12.26 21.28
N ASP A 74 4.57 13.02 22.36
CA ASP A 74 5.59 13.22 23.42
C ASP A 74 5.95 11.90 24.13
N THR A 75 5.09 10.89 24.00
CA THR A 75 5.30 9.54 24.53
C THR A 75 6.56 8.88 24.00
N PHE A 76 6.93 9.07 22.72
CA PHE A 76 8.17 8.49 22.16
C PHE A 76 9.45 9.05 22.81
N SER A 77 9.37 10.22 23.46
CA SER A 77 10.47 10.84 24.21
C SER A 77 10.52 10.38 25.66
N LYS A 78 9.39 9.93 26.23
CA LYS A 78 9.26 9.51 27.63
C LYS A 78 9.47 8.01 27.82
N GLU A 79 8.87 7.20 26.96
CA GLU A 79 8.94 5.73 27.01
C GLU A 79 8.98 5.16 25.59
N ARG A 80 9.77 4.11 25.36
CA ARG A 80 9.82 3.46 24.05
C ARG A 80 8.52 2.69 23.81
N PRO A 81 7.70 3.06 22.81
CA PRO A 81 6.48 2.35 22.54
C PRO A 81 6.77 0.93 22.05
N LYS A 82 5.88 0.02 22.41
CA LYS A 82 5.95 -1.39 22.00
C LYS A 82 5.36 -1.56 20.61
N LEU A 83 5.97 -2.45 19.83
CA LEU A 83 5.48 -2.81 18.51
C LEU A 83 4.20 -3.64 18.62
N LEU A 84 3.20 -3.25 17.84
CA LEU A 84 1.93 -3.97 17.75
C LEU A 84 1.94 -4.85 16.51
N GLY A 85 2.22 -6.13 16.71
CA GLY A 85 2.00 -7.18 15.71
C GLY A 85 0.55 -7.27 15.24
N THR A 86 0.35 -7.82 14.04
CA THR A 86 -0.97 -7.94 13.41
C THR A 86 -1.92 -8.79 14.26
N GLN A 87 -3.07 -8.23 14.64
CA GLN A 87 -4.03 -8.94 15.49
C GLN A 87 -4.84 -9.99 14.73
N ARG A 88 -5.01 -9.79 13.42
CA ARG A 88 -5.77 -10.70 12.57
C ARG A 88 -4.93 -11.96 12.26
N LYS A 89 -5.54 -13.12 12.46
CA LYS A 89 -5.00 -14.39 11.99
C LYS A 89 -5.36 -14.57 10.53
N PHE A 90 -4.35 -14.63 9.66
CA PHE A 90 -4.54 -14.91 8.25
C PHE A 90 -4.51 -16.41 7.99
N SER A 91 -5.42 -16.87 7.16
CA SER A 91 -5.45 -18.24 6.63
C SER A 91 -5.68 -18.13 5.13
N PRO A 92 -4.94 -18.89 4.30
CA PRO A 92 -5.28 -18.98 2.87
C PRO A 92 -6.70 -19.53 2.73
N VAL A 93 -7.51 -18.85 1.93
CA VAL A 93 -8.89 -19.25 1.60
C VAL A 93 -9.03 -19.20 0.08
N GLY A 94 -9.52 -20.28 -0.53
CA GLY A 94 -9.61 -20.46 -1.98
C GLY A 94 -8.72 -21.61 -2.49
N ASP A 95 -9.06 -22.13 -3.67
CA ASP A 95 -8.29 -23.18 -4.35
C ASP A 95 -7.04 -22.58 -5.03
N ALA A 96 -5.98 -23.40 -5.12
CA ALA A 96 -4.66 -23.02 -5.63
C ALA A 96 -4.64 -22.74 -7.15
#